data_AF-A0A349UR11-F1
#
_entry.id   AF-A0A349UR11-F1
#
_cell.length_a   1.000
_cell.length_b   1.000
_cell.length_c   1.000
_cell.angle_alpha   90.00
_cell.angle_beta   90.00
_cell.angle_gamma   90.00
#
_symmetry.space_group_name_H-M   'P 1'
#
loop_
_entity.id
_entity.type
_entity.pdbx_description
1 polymer ?
#
loop_
_entity_poly.entity_id
_entity_poly.type
_entity_poly.pdbx_seq_one_letter_code
_entity_poly.pdbx_strand_id
1 'polypeptide(L)'
;MSRTLPPRPDLTQLKHQAKDLLHAHERKDADCCSVLRRLRQFASADDAGIFSQPLALHEAQYALAMEYGFASWNAMKRYVEKVTGRPSPVRREKDRTYIAGLEKHPIGGDGVHENSVLAAIAGIMQALGEDELTYEYLVGVSGAAFRVQMHQPNWCPSAACAPCGYDCVPGAMAATGYRLTWLPVKHDPDLEQAIVKAAPSIRASIERGVPVLYASEETCLAVGYRDDGQRICRNYASREEGYHDTNDWPWVVGVIEPSDAPPDRREAVANSLRLAVTLARTERFGKYLSGFAALQYWIDGLRDESRFAGLNEKNWFGVALANGYCYGSLWSSRLAAEKYLREAAEEHQEPARTPLLQIAALYRRIHETLGRKRPEYECAWSLQPWRIGGQDKWTPQMRHAEAEALKDVLDLEQQAVAKIEAVAPLLAPAPKT
;
A
#
# COMPACT_ATOMS: atom_id res chain seq x y z
N MET A 1 -33.81 -7.22 16.97
CA MET A 1 -34.17 -6.64 15.64
C MET A 1 -33.07 -5.67 15.25
N SER A 2 -32.73 -5.54 13.97
CA SER A 2 -31.79 -4.50 13.52
C SER A 2 -32.48 -3.13 13.53
N ARG A 3 -31.76 -2.09 13.93
CA ARG A 3 -32.22 -0.70 13.81
C ARG A 3 -32.22 -0.29 12.33
N THR A 4 -33.11 0.59 11.94
CA THR A 4 -33.12 1.19 10.60
C THR A 4 -32.55 2.60 10.64
N LEU A 5 -31.78 2.95 9.62
CA LEU A 5 -31.31 4.32 9.45
C LEU A 5 -32.50 5.25 9.10
N PRO A 6 -32.48 6.53 9.53
CA PRO A 6 -33.49 7.50 9.13
C PRO A 6 -33.40 7.79 7.62
N PRO A 7 -34.46 8.34 6.98
CA PRO A 7 -34.49 8.61 5.54
C PRO A 7 -33.37 9.53 5.03
N ARG A 8 -32.83 10.39 5.90
CA ARG A 8 -31.63 11.21 5.66
C ARG A 8 -30.62 10.96 6.77
N PRO A 9 -29.83 9.89 6.67
CA PRO A 9 -28.87 9.55 7.72
C PRO A 9 -27.68 10.52 7.70
N ASP A 10 -27.19 10.92 8.87
CA ASP A 10 -26.02 11.79 9.01
C ASP A 10 -24.84 11.02 9.57
N LEU A 11 -23.76 10.95 8.79
CA LEU A 11 -22.54 10.26 9.20
C LEU A 11 -21.90 10.89 10.45
N THR A 12 -22.01 12.20 10.64
CA THR A 12 -21.49 12.89 11.83
C THR A 12 -22.23 12.40 13.07
N GLN A 13 -23.55 12.29 12.99
CA GLN A 13 -24.37 11.76 14.08
C GLN A 13 -24.05 10.29 14.38
N LEU A 14 -23.85 9.46 13.36
CA LEU A 14 -23.44 8.07 13.54
C LEU A 14 -22.06 7.96 14.19
N LYS A 15 -21.10 8.84 13.83
CA LYS A 15 -19.77 8.91 14.49
C LYS A 15 -19.90 9.28 15.97
N HIS A 16 -20.82 10.19 16.32
CA HIS A 16 -21.11 10.51 17.72
C HIS A 16 -21.72 9.32 18.45
N GLN A 17 -22.68 8.61 17.86
CA GLN A 17 -23.25 7.39 18.46
C GLN A 17 -22.19 6.32 18.74
N ALA A 18 -21.21 6.13 17.84
CA ALA A 18 -20.13 5.19 18.08
C ALA A 18 -19.22 5.62 19.26
N LYS A 19 -18.95 6.92 19.40
CA LYS A 19 -18.22 7.47 20.55
C LYS A 19 -19.03 7.36 21.84
N ASP A 20 -20.33 7.60 21.79
CA ASP A 20 -21.22 7.46 22.94
C ASP A 20 -21.30 6.01 23.40
N LEU A 21 -21.31 5.04 22.47
CA LEU A 21 -21.23 3.62 22.77
C LEU A 21 -19.91 3.26 23.48
N LEU A 22 -18.80 3.82 23.02
CA LEU A 22 -17.49 3.66 23.66
C LEU A 22 -17.49 4.25 25.09
N HIS A 23 -17.92 5.49 25.26
CA HIS A 23 -17.98 6.12 26.58
C HIS A 23 -18.97 5.42 27.53
N ALA A 24 -20.05 4.84 26.99
CA ALA A 24 -20.98 4.03 27.78
C ALA A 24 -20.31 2.76 28.31
N HIS A 25 -19.50 2.08 27.48
CA HIS A 25 -18.66 0.96 27.92
C HIS A 25 -17.66 1.36 29.00
N GLU A 26 -16.96 2.48 28.83
CA GLU A 26 -16.00 3.01 29.84
C GLU A 26 -16.67 3.32 31.19
N ARG A 27 -17.91 3.81 31.16
CA ARG A 27 -18.72 4.07 32.37
C ARG A 27 -19.42 2.84 32.93
N LYS A 28 -19.27 1.67 32.29
CA LYS A 28 -19.96 0.42 32.63
C LYS A 28 -21.49 0.54 32.61
N ASP A 29 -22.00 1.27 31.64
CA ASP A 29 -23.43 1.45 31.40
C ASP A 29 -23.99 0.20 30.70
N ALA A 30 -24.90 -0.52 31.37
CA ALA A 30 -25.45 -1.79 30.88
C ALA A 30 -26.19 -1.68 29.54
N ASP A 31 -26.69 -0.49 29.20
CA ASP A 31 -27.48 -0.27 27.97
C ASP A 31 -26.64 -0.52 26.70
N CYS A 32 -25.32 -0.32 26.76
CA CYS A 32 -24.43 -0.56 25.62
C CYS A 32 -24.19 -2.05 25.32
N CYS A 33 -24.31 -2.93 26.33
CA CYS A 33 -23.97 -4.35 26.22
C CYS A 33 -24.79 -5.08 25.15
N SER A 34 -26.05 -4.67 24.95
CA SER A 34 -26.91 -5.26 23.91
C SER A 34 -26.33 -5.08 22.49
N VAL A 35 -25.79 -3.91 22.20
CA VAL A 35 -25.14 -3.58 20.91
C VAL A 35 -23.75 -4.23 20.84
N LEU A 36 -22.99 -4.19 21.94
CA LEU A 36 -21.64 -4.76 21.96
C LEU A 36 -21.63 -6.29 21.76
N ARG A 37 -22.69 -7.00 22.12
CA ARG A 37 -22.87 -8.44 21.81
C ARG A 37 -22.90 -8.77 20.31
N ARG A 38 -23.04 -7.77 19.43
CA ARG A 38 -22.82 -7.96 17.99
C ARG A 38 -21.36 -8.30 17.68
N LEU A 39 -20.43 -7.82 18.50
CA LEU A 39 -19.02 -8.18 18.40
C LEU A 39 -18.84 -9.62 18.79
N ARG A 40 -18.09 -10.34 17.96
CA ARG A 40 -17.90 -11.77 18.10
C ARG A 40 -17.32 -12.17 19.46
N GLN A 41 -16.40 -11.38 20.00
CA GLN A 41 -15.79 -11.61 21.31
C GLN A 41 -16.76 -11.45 22.48
N PHE A 42 -17.87 -10.74 22.28
CA PHE A 42 -18.88 -10.48 23.31
C PHE A 42 -20.19 -11.24 23.09
N ALA A 43 -20.32 -11.99 21.98
CA ALA A 43 -21.57 -12.64 21.59
C ALA A 43 -22.17 -13.56 22.67
N SER A 44 -21.32 -14.18 23.50
CA SER A 44 -21.74 -15.05 24.61
C SER A 44 -21.31 -14.52 25.98
N ALA A 45 -20.82 -13.28 26.06
CA ALA A 45 -20.39 -12.68 27.32
C ALA A 45 -21.57 -12.10 28.10
N ASP A 46 -21.50 -12.21 29.43
CA ASP A 46 -22.32 -11.43 30.35
C ASP A 46 -21.81 -9.97 30.41
N ASP A 47 -22.58 -9.07 31.02
CA ASP A 47 -22.23 -7.65 31.05
C ASP A 47 -20.89 -7.42 31.77
N ALA A 48 -20.63 -8.18 32.84
CA ALA A 48 -19.35 -8.13 33.56
C ALA A 48 -18.17 -8.54 32.67
N GLY A 49 -18.33 -9.59 31.86
CA GLY A 49 -17.35 -10.03 30.87
C GLY A 49 -17.08 -8.99 29.79
N ILE A 50 -18.11 -8.27 29.33
CA ILE A 50 -17.96 -7.17 28.36
C ILE A 50 -17.15 -6.01 28.96
N PHE A 51 -17.44 -5.62 30.20
CA PHE A 51 -16.75 -4.51 30.86
C PHE A 51 -15.34 -4.85 31.38
N SER A 52 -14.98 -6.13 31.40
CA SER A 52 -13.63 -6.56 31.82
C SER A 52 -12.57 -6.45 30.72
N GLN A 53 -13.00 -6.24 29.47
CA GLN A 53 -12.13 -6.11 28.31
C GLN A 53 -12.15 -4.67 27.79
N PRO A 54 -11.01 -4.11 27.31
CA PRO A 54 -11.00 -2.81 26.67
C PRO A 54 -11.81 -2.84 25.37
N LEU A 55 -12.46 -1.72 25.04
CA LEU A 55 -13.16 -1.53 23.77
C LEU A 55 -12.47 -0.41 22.98
N ALA A 56 -12.09 -0.68 21.74
CA ALA A 56 -11.57 0.34 20.84
C ALA A 56 -12.71 1.02 20.04
N LEU A 57 -12.48 2.25 19.59
CA LEU A 57 -13.48 3.01 18.84
C LEU A 57 -13.93 2.30 17.55
N HIS A 58 -13.01 1.64 16.84
CA HIS A 58 -13.35 0.91 15.61
C HIS A 58 -14.26 -0.31 15.89
N GLU A 59 -14.12 -0.96 17.04
CA GLU A 59 -15.01 -2.02 17.47
C GLU A 59 -16.40 -1.47 17.81
N ALA A 60 -16.48 -0.33 18.49
CA ALA A 60 -17.76 0.36 18.74
C ALA A 60 -18.46 0.76 17.43
N GLN A 61 -17.72 1.27 16.46
CA GLN A 61 -18.22 1.57 15.11
C GLN A 61 -18.73 0.31 14.40
N TYR A 62 -18.00 -0.81 14.50
CA TYR A 62 -18.40 -2.08 13.90
C TYR A 62 -19.67 -2.65 14.55
N ALA A 63 -19.75 -2.63 15.88
CA ALA A 63 -20.94 -3.06 16.63
C ALA A 63 -22.18 -2.26 16.23
N LEU A 64 -22.03 -0.93 16.11
CA LEU A 64 -23.09 -0.03 15.69
C LEU A 64 -23.53 -0.31 14.24
N ALA A 65 -22.58 -0.53 13.33
CA ALA A 65 -22.88 -0.84 11.94
C ALA A 65 -23.68 -2.15 11.81
N MET A 66 -23.28 -3.20 12.55
CA MET A 66 -24.02 -4.46 12.60
C MET A 66 -25.42 -4.30 13.18
N GLU A 67 -25.59 -3.44 14.20
CA GLU A 67 -26.89 -3.13 14.77
C GLU A 67 -27.83 -2.47 13.74
N TYR A 68 -27.28 -1.66 12.82
CA TYR A 68 -27.98 -1.10 11.67
C TYR A 68 -28.09 -2.04 10.46
N GLY A 69 -27.61 -3.29 10.58
CA GLY A 69 -27.69 -4.31 9.53
C GLY A 69 -26.61 -4.21 8.45
N PHE A 70 -25.54 -3.46 8.68
CA PHE A 70 -24.41 -3.36 7.76
C PHE A 70 -23.29 -4.35 8.12
N ALA A 71 -22.64 -4.90 7.10
CA ALA A 71 -21.53 -5.84 7.27
C ALA A 71 -20.25 -5.17 7.81
N SER A 72 -20.12 -3.84 7.71
CA SER A 72 -19.02 -3.07 8.27
C SER A 72 -19.41 -1.60 8.46
N TRP A 73 -18.62 -0.86 9.24
CA TRP A 73 -18.77 0.59 9.37
C TRP A 73 -18.64 1.31 8.03
N ASN A 74 -17.72 0.86 7.17
CA ASN A 74 -17.56 1.39 5.82
C ASN A 74 -18.77 1.10 4.91
N ALA A 75 -19.36 -0.09 4.99
CA ALA A 75 -20.60 -0.39 4.26
C ALA A 75 -21.73 0.56 4.67
N MET A 76 -21.82 0.90 5.95
CA MET A 76 -22.76 1.91 6.45
C MET A 76 -22.41 3.31 5.93
N LYS A 77 -21.14 3.74 6.00
CA LYS A 77 -20.70 5.04 5.43
C LYS A 77 -21.06 5.17 3.96
N ARG A 78 -20.72 4.18 3.13
CA ARG A 78 -21.02 4.16 1.70
C ARG A 78 -22.52 4.24 1.44
N TYR A 79 -23.34 3.54 2.23
CA TYR A 79 -24.79 3.66 2.13
C TYR A 79 -25.27 5.09 2.46
N VAL A 80 -24.78 5.67 3.55
CA VAL A 80 -25.12 7.03 3.96
C VAL A 80 -24.73 8.03 2.86
N GLU A 81 -23.51 7.97 2.35
CA GLU A 81 -23.01 8.81 1.28
C GLU A 81 -23.79 8.64 -0.03
N LYS A 82 -24.22 7.41 -0.34
CA LYS A 82 -25.08 7.13 -1.50
C LYS A 82 -26.47 7.76 -1.34
N VAL A 83 -27.03 7.77 -0.13
CA VAL A 83 -28.38 8.27 0.14
C VAL A 83 -28.41 9.79 0.33
N THR A 84 -27.38 10.38 0.93
CA THR A 84 -27.31 11.83 1.18
C THR A 84 -26.57 12.61 0.10
N GLY A 85 -25.84 11.92 -0.77
CA GLY A 85 -24.90 12.53 -1.70
C GLY A 85 -23.65 12.99 -0.96
N ARG A 86 -22.48 12.50 -1.38
CA ARG A 86 -21.22 13.00 -0.84
C ARG A 86 -21.05 14.47 -1.24
N PRO A 87 -20.73 15.40 -0.31
CA PRO A 87 -20.34 16.75 -0.69
C PRO A 87 -19.18 16.64 -1.67
N SER A 88 -19.34 17.21 -2.87
CA SER A 88 -18.29 17.11 -3.88
C SER A 88 -17.00 17.72 -3.31
N PRO A 89 -15.88 16.98 -3.34
CA PRO A 89 -14.59 17.54 -2.93
C PRO A 89 -14.07 18.55 -3.97
N VAL A 90 -14.71 18.63 -5.15
CA VAL A 90 -14.34 19.55 -6.21
C VAL A 90 -14.67 20.99 -5.81
N ARG A 91 -13.67 21.86 -5.94
CA ARG A 91 -13.75 23.31 -5.77
C ARG A 91 -13.56 23.95 -7.13
N ARG A 92 -14.39 24.95 -7.42
CA ARG A 92 -14.31 25.77 -8.62
C ARG A 92 -14.07 27.20 -8.18
N GLU A 93 -12.94 27.72 -8.58
CA GLU A 93 -12.55 29.12 -8.41
C GLU A 93 -12.41 29.76 -9.79
N LYS A 94 -12.14 31.07 -9.83
CA LYS A 94 -12.19 31.86 -11.06
C LYS A 94 -11.33 31.31 -12.21
N ASP A 95 -10.18 30.71 -11.90
CA ASP A 95 -9.17 30.28 -12.87
C ASP A 95 -8.76 28.80 -12.71
N ARG A 96 -9.40 28.07 -11.78
CA ARG A 96 -9.00 26.70 -11.44
C ARG A 96 -10.15 25.85 -10.94
N THR A 97 -10.04 24.55 -11.23
CA THR A 97 -10.89 23.50 -10.68
C THR A 97 -10.01 22.42 -10.06
N TYR A 98 -10.24 22.08 -8.79
CA TYR A 98 -9.41 21.12 -8.07
C TYR A 98 -10.15 20.36 -6.99
N ILE A 99 -9.59 19.24 -6.54
CA ILE A 99 -10.09 18.39 -5.47
C ILE A 99 -9.49 18.88 -4.15
N ALA A 100 -10.32 19.28 -3.21
CA ALA A 100 -9.88 19.66 -1.87
C ALA A 100 -9.70 18.43 -0.95
N GLY A 101 -8.89 18.57 0.10
CA GLY A 101 -8.68 17.55 1.13
C GLY A 101 -7.39 16.73 0.98
N LEU A 102 -6.59 16.99 -0.06
CA LEU A 102 -5.28 16.35 -0.28
C LEU A 102 -4.09 17.30 -0.03
N GLU A 103 -4.33 18.52 0.42
CA GLU A 103 -3.31 19.57 0.60
C GLU A 103 -2.26 19.16 1.63
N LYS A 104 -2.70 18.48 2.70
CA LYS A 104 -1.84 18.00 3.79
C LYS A 104 -1.51 16.52 3.68
N HIS A 105 -2.05 15.83 2.69
CA HIS A 105 -1.91 14.38 2.59
C HIS A 105 -0.51 14.04 2.06
N PRO A 106 0.38 13.43 2.86
CA PRO A 106 1.64 12.94 2.32
C PRO A 106 1.33 11.74 1.43
N ILE A 107 1.67 11.83 0.15
CA ILE A 107 1.65 10.65 -0.73
C ILE A 107 2.98 9.95 -0.50
N GLY A 108 3.01 9.02 0.45
CA GLY A 108 4.19 8.19 0.77
C GLY A 108 5.48 8.97 1.12
N GLY A 109 6.64 8.30 0.96
CA GLY A 109 7.96 8.89 1.16
C GLY A 109 8.29 9.34 2.59
N ASP A 110 7.63 8.74 3.57
CA ASP A 110 7.84 8.95 5.01
C ASP A 110 8.86 7.97 5.62
N GLY A 111 9.55 7.20 4.79
CA GLY A 111 10.46 6.14 5.21
C GLY A 111 9.78 4.79 5.39
N VAL A 112 8.46 4.66 5.19
CA VAL A 112 7.74 3.37 5.26
C VAL A 112 6.81 3.14 4.08
N HIS A 113 6.35 4.20 3.41
CA HIS A 113 5.48 4.15 2.22
C HIS A 113 6.25 4.45 0.93
N GLU A 114 7.18 3.57 0.57
CA GLU A 114 8.16 3.83 -0.51
C GLU A 114 7.70 3.42 -1.92
N ASN A 115 6.60 2.66 -2.05
CA ASN A 115 6.05 2.34 -3.37
C ASN A 115 5.11 3.47 -3.82
N SER A 116 5.63 4.44 -4.56
CA SER A 116 4.85 5.64 -4.93
C SER A 116 3.58 5.36 -5.72
N VAL A 117 3.57 4.33 -6.58
CA VAL A 117 2.35 3.93 -7.32
C VAL A 117 1.27 3.46 -6.35
N LEU A 118 1.58 2.52 -5.46
CA LEU A 118 0.62 1.98 -4.51
C LEU A 118 0.25 3.01 -3.43
N ALA A 119 1.16 3.91 -3.05
CA ALA A 119 0.88 5.04 -2.18
C ALA A 119 -0.10 6.04 -2.83
N ALA A 120 0.07 6.34 -4.12
CA ALA A 120 -0.85 7.18 -4.86
C ALA A 120 -2.24 6.53 -5.00
N ILE A 121 -2.31 5.22 -5.25
CA ILE A 121 -3.58 4.48 -5.26
C ILE A 121 -4.24 4.54 -3.89
N ALA A 122 -3.52 4.25 -2.80
CA ALA A 122 -4.04 4.34 -1.43
C ALA A 122 -4.55 5.74 -1.11
N GLY A 123 -3.83 6.79 -1.50
CA GLY A 123 -4.25 8.18 -1.33
C GLY A 123 -5.53 8.51 -2.10
N ILE A 124 -5.70 7.99 -3.32
CA ILE A 124 -6.96 8.10 -4.07
C ILE A 124 -8.08 7.34 -3.35
N MET A 125 -7.84 6.12 -2.89
CA MET A 125 -8.85 5.32 -2.18
C MET A 125 -9.35 6.05 -0.92
N GLN A 126 -8.45 6.64 -0.14
CA GLN A 126 -8.82 7.49 1.00
C GLN A 126 -9.59 8.74 0.58
N ALA A 127 -9.19 9.41 -0.51
CA ALA A 127 -9.95 10.52 -1.08
C ALA A 127 -11.35 10.07 -1.54
N LEU A 128 -11.52 8.82 -1.93
CA LEU A 128 -12.80 8.18 -2.26
C LEU A 128 -13.56 7.66 -1.03
N GLY A 129 -13.03 7.81 0.19
CA GLY A 129 -13.68 7.41 1.44
C GLY A 129 -13.49 5.93 1.78
N GLU A 130 -12.61 5.25 1.04
CA GLU A 130 -12.29 3.84 1.17
C GLU A 130 -11.18 3.61 2.21
N ASP A 131 -11.46 4.00 3.46
CA ASP A 131 -10.49 4.03 4.56
C ASP A 131 -9.87 2.64 4.89
N GLU A 132 -10.52 1.54 4.51
CA GLU A 132 -10.02 0.16 4.69
C GLU A 132 -9.02 -0.28 3.60
N LEU A 133 -8.93 0.45 2.50
CA LEU A 133 -7.95 0.22 1.42
C LEU A 133 -6.66 0.98 1.73
N THR A 134 -6.06 0.64 2.87
CA THR A 134 -4.81 1.22 3.37
C THR A 134 -3.64 0.89 2.44
N TYR A 135 -2.53 1.63 2.58
CA TYR A 135 -1.31 1.31 1.85
C TYR A 135 -0.84 -0.11 2.16
N GLU A 136 -0.77 -0.48 3.44
CA GLU A 136 -0.34 -1.82 3.85
C GLU A 136 -1.21 -2.92 3.27
N TYR A 137 -2.54 -2.71 3.25
CA TYR A 137 -3.46 -3.64 2.62
C TYR A 137 -3.18 -3.78 1.11
N LEU A 138 -3.08 -2.66 0.37
CA LEU A 138 -2.88 -2.68 -1.07
C LEU A 138 -1.51 -3.25 -1.47
N VAL A 139 -0.45 -2.97 -0.70
CA VAL A 139 0.89 -3.52 -0.93
C VAL A 139 0.95 -5.01 -0.57
N GLY A 140 0.25 -5.43 0.49
CA GLY A 140 0.11 -6.84 0.87
C GLY A 140 -0.67 -7.67 -0.15
N VAL A 141 -1.90 -7.25 -0.46
CA VAL A 141 -2.83 -7.99 -1.32
C VAL A 141 -2.33 -8.12 -2.76
N SER A 142 -1.59 -7.14 -3.25
CA SER A 142 -0.97 -7.15 -4.58
C SER A 142 0.26 -8.05 -4.72
N GLY A 143 0.78 -8.57 -3.60
CA GLY A 143 2.04 -9.30 -3.55
C GLY A 143 3.28 -8.42 -3.49
N ALA A 144 3.16 -7.09 -3.64
CA ALA A 144 4.30 -6.16 -3.62
C ALA A 144 5.06 -6.20 -2.28
N ALA A 145 4.36 -6.45 -1.16
CA ALA A 145 4.95 -6.59 0.16
C ALA A 145 5.92 -7.77 0.28
N PHE A 146 5.72 -8.81 -0.54
CA PHE A 146 6.49 -10.07 -0.53
C PHE A 146 7.52 -10.11 -1.68
N ARG A 147 7.30 -9.33 -2.73
CA ARG A 147 8.17 -9.29 -3.90
C ARG A 147 9.57 -8.78 -3.55
N VAL A 148 10.57 -9.41 -4.15
CA VAL A 148 11.92 -8.89 -4.34
C VAL A 148 12.33 -9.27 -5.76
N GLN A 149 12.97 -8.35 -6.48
CA GLN A 149 13.40 -8.62 -7.84
C GLN A 149 14.63 -7.78 -8.19
N MET A 150 15.45 -8.28 -9.12
CA MET A 150 16.65 -7.59 -9.60
C MET A 150 16.74 -7.72 -11.12
N HIS A 151 17.01 -6.60 -11.80
CA HIS A 151 17.25 -6.63 -13.24
C HIS A 151 18.61 -7.26 -13.55
N GLN A 152 18.70 -8.03 -14.65
CA GLN A 152 19.94 -8.65 -15.14
C GLN A 152 20.19 -8.25 -16.61
N PRO A 153 21.45 -8.01 -17.05
CA PRO A 153 22.71 -8.10 -16.29
C PRO A 153 23.04 -6.88 -15.42
N ASN A 154 22.29 -5.79 -15.60
CA ASN A 154 22.53 -4.53 -14.91
C ASN A 154 21.48 -4.33 -13.81
N TRP A 155 21.90 -3.81 -12.67
CA TRP A 155 20.95 -3.40 -11.62
C TRP A 155 20.17 -2.16 -12.06
N CYS A 156 18.88 -2.11 -11.71
CA CYS A 156 17.99 -1.02 -12.08
C CYS A 156 17.08 -0.66 -10.89
N PRO A 157 16.96 0.62 -10.49
CA PRO A 157 16.10 1.01 -9.38
C PRO A 157 14.62 0.71 -9.63
N SER A 158 14.19 0.67 -10.91
CA SER A 158 12.83 0.28 -11.28
C SER A 158 12.44 -1.12 -10.82
N ALA A 159 13.40 -1.98 -10.43
CA ALA A 159 13.12 -3.29 -9.88
C ALA A 159 12.23 -3.20 -8.60
N ALA A 160 12.26 -2.10 -7.86
CA ALA A 160 11.34 -1.90 -6.73
C ALA A 160 9.94 -1.41 -7.15
N CYS A 161 9.79 -0.80 -8.34
CA CYS A 161 8.56 -0.16 -8.80
C CYS A 161 7.44 -1.19 -9.07
N ALA A 162 6.21 -0.94 -8.59
CA ALA A 162 5.10 -1.89 -8.68
C ALA A 162 4.81 -2.44 -10.10
N PRO A 163 4.76 -1.61 -11.17
CA PRO A 163 4.47 -2.09 -12.53
C PRO A 163 5.66 -2.73 -13.26
N CYS A 164 6.87 -2.71 -12.71
CA CYS A 164 8.05 -3.29 -13.36
C CYS A 164 8.24 -4.76 -12.97
N GLY A 165 8.76 -5.59 -13.89
CA GLY A 165 8.96 -7.02 -13.65
C GLY A 165 7.63 -7.77 -13.55
N TYR A 166 7.34 -8.35 -12.39
CA TYR A 166 5.98 -8.81 -12.12
C TYR A 166 5.10 -7.61 -11.74
N ASP A 167 4.09 -7.30 -12.55
CA ASP A 167 3.20 -6.17 -12.31
C ASP A 167 2.25 -6.44 -11.13
N CYS A 168 2.47 -5.74 -10.02
CA CYS A 168 1.64 -5.83 -8.83
C CYS A 168 0.37 -4.96 -8.90
N VAL A 169 0.29 -4.00 -9.83
CA VAL A 169 -0.81 -3.02 -9.88
C VAL A 169 -2.17 -3.68 -10.15
N PRO A 170 -2.32 -4.64 -11.08
CA PRO A 170 -3.58 -5.36 -11.26
C PRO A 170 -4.08 -6.05 -9.99
N GLY A 171 -3.16 -6.66 -9.22
CA GLY A 171 -3.50 -7.30 -7.95
C GLY A 171 -4.01 -6.31 -6.89
N ALA A 172 -3.41 -5.12 -6.82
CA ALA A 172 -3.90 -4.05 -5.94
C ALA A 172 -5.30 -3.60 -6.37
N MET A 173 -5.50 -3.29 -7.66
CA MET A 173 -6.77 -2.76 -8.16
C MET A 173 -7.91 -3.76 -8.05
N ALA A 174 -7.66 -5.06 -8.22
CA ALA A 174 -8.66 -6.12 -8.03
C ALA A 174 -9.28 -6.11 -6.63
N ALA A 175 -8.56 -5.65 -5.61
CA ALA A 175 -9.05 -5.54 -4.24
C ALA A 175 -9.88 -4.26 -3.96
N THR A 176 -9.96 -3.33 -4.92
CA THR A 176 -10.53 -1.99 -4.68
C THR A 176 -11.99 -1.87 -5.12
N GLY A 177 -12.43 -2.66 -6.10
CA GLY A 177 -13.69 -2.42 -6.81
C GLY A 177 -13.62 -1.30 -7.86
N TYR A 178 -12.40 -0.87 -8.21
CA TYR A 178 -12.12 0.11 -9.25
C TYR A 178 -11.17 -0.49 -10.30
N ARG A 179 -11.23 0.07 -11.51
CA ARG A 179 -10.29 -0.22 -12.59
C ARG A 179 -9.34 0.95 -12.77
N LEU A 180 -8.10 0.63 -13.13
CA LEU A 180 -7.08 1.61 -13.49
C LEU A 180 -6.77 1.46 -14.98
N THR A 181 -6.83 2.57 -15.71
CA THR A 181 -6.41 2.64 -17.11
C THR A 181 -5.19 3.53 -17.24
N TRP A 182 -4.11 2.99 -17.77
CA TRP A 182 -2.90 3.75 -18.10
C TRP A 182 -3.01 4.39 -19.48
N LEU A 183 -2.81 5.71 -19.54
CA LEU A 183 -2.70 6.49 -20.76
C LEU A 183 -1.22 6.87 -20.92
N PRO A 184 -0.48 6.30 -21.89
CA PRO A 184 0.87 6.75 -22.17
C PRO A 184 0.86 8.20 -22.65
N VAL A 185 1.83 8.99 -22.18
CA VAL A 185 2.01 10.39 -22.61
C VAL A 185 3.41 10.57 -23.18
N LYS A 186 4.45 10.79 -22.36
CA LYS A 186 5.83 10.86 -22.88
C LYS A 186 6.37 9.52 -23.39
N HIS A 187 5.76 8.40 -23.01
CA HIS A 187 6.06 7.09 -23.56
C HIS A 187 5.34 6.82 -24.90
N ASP A 188 4.40 7.67 -25.31
CA ASP A 188 3.78 7.57 -26.63
C ASP A 188 4.70 8.19 -27.69
N PRO A 189 4.94 7.53 -28.84
CA PRO A 189 5.73 8.10 -29.92
C PRO A 189 5.10 9.37 -30.52
N ASP A 190 3.78 9.56 -30.38
CA ASP A 190 3.05 10.76 -30.79
C ASP A 190 2.59 11.55 -29.55
N LEU A 191 3.50 12.37 -29.03
CA LEU A 191 3.27 13.15 -27.81
C LEU A 191 2.06 14.09 -27.96
N GLU A 192 1.86 14.70 -29.13
CA GLU A 192 0.77 15.66 -29.35
C GLU A 192 -0.59 14.94 -29.27
N GLN A 193 -0.72 13.83 -29.99
CA GLN A 193 -1.94 13.01 -29.97
C GLN A 193 -2.20 12.42 -28.57
N ALA A 194 -1.15 12.02 -27.86
CA ALA A 194 -1.25 11.50 -26.50
C ALA A 194 -1.74 12.56 -25.51
N ILE A 195 -1.26 13.81 -25.62
CA ILE A 195 -1.72 14.95 -24.82
C ILE A 195 -3.20 15.25 -25.10
N VAL A 196 -3.61 15.25 -26.38
CA VAL A 196 -5.00 15.46 -26.81
C VAL A 196 -5.94 14.42 -26.18
N LYS A 197 -5.46 13.20 -25.96
CA LYS A 197 -6.21 12.13 -25.29
C LYS A 197 -6.18 12.25 -23.76
N ALA A 198 -5.03 12.55 -23.18
CA ALA A 198 -4.85 12.57 -21.73
C ALA A 198 -5.53 13.76 -21.06
N ALA A 199 -5.42 14.98 -21.61
CA ALA A 199 -5.92 16.19 -20.97
C ALA A 199 -7.45 16.14 -20.69
N PRO A 200 -8.31 15.73 -21.64
CA PRO A 200 -9.74 15.59 -21.37
C PRO A 200 -10.04 14.50 -20.33
N SER A 201 -9.29 13.39 -20.32
CA SER A 201 -9.47 12.31 -19.33
C SER A 201 -9.12 12.76 -17.90
N ILE A 202 -8.06 13.57 -17.74
CA ILE A 202 -7.72 14.19 -16.45
C ILE A 202 -8.88 15.07 -15.99
N ARG A 203 -9.34 16.01 -16.84
CA ARG A 203 -10.44 16.92 -16.50
C ARG A 203 -11.71 16.16 -16.12
N ALA A 204 -12.10 15.16 -16.91
CA ALA A 204 -13.26 14.33 -16.63
C ALA A 204 -13.15 13.56 -15.31
N SER A 205 -11.96 13.11 -14.92
CA SER A 205 -11.73 12.45 -13.62
C SER A 205 -11.83 13.44 -12.46
N ILE A 206 -11.19 14.61 -12.58
CA ILE A 206 -11.26 15.70 -11.59
C ILE A 206 -12.71 16.14 -11.35
N GLU A 207 -13.50 16.28 -12.41
CA GLU A 207 -14.91 16.67 -12.33
C GLU A 207 -15.77 15.65 -11.55
N ARG A 208 -15.38 14.36 -11.56
CA ARG A 208 -15.99 13.31 -10.71
C ARG A 208 -15.47 13.33 -9.26
N GLY A 209 -14.52 14.20 -8.94
CA GLY A 209 -13.84 14.22 -7.65
C GLY A 209 -12.80 13.11 -7.47
N VAL A 210 -12.30 12.53 -8.56
CA VAL A 210 -11.32 11.43 -8.51
C VAL A 210 -9.96 11.93 -9.04
N PRO A 211 -8.91 12.03 -8.18
CA PRO A 211 -7.57 12.35 -8.64
C PRO A 211 -7.06 11.27 -9.61
N VAL A 212 -6.08 11.63 -10.44
CA VAL A 212 -5.42 10.68 -11.36
C VAL A 212 -3.98 10.46 -10.93
N LEU A 213 -3.45 9.26 -11.20
CA LEU A 213 -2.02 9.01 -11.04
C LEU A 213 -1.28 9.79 -12.12
N TYR A 214 -0.28 10.55 -11.72
CA TYR A 214 0.58 11.36 -12.57
C TYR A 214 2.00 10.82 -12.47
N ALA A 215 2.31 9.80 -13.27
CA ALA A 215 3.45 8.92 -13.03
C ALA A 215 4.66 9.24 -13.92
N SER A 216 5.76 9.61 -13.28
CA SER A 216 7.10 9.73 -13.88
C SER A 216 8.07 8.85 -13.08
N GLU A 217 9.27 9.33 -12.73
CA GLU A 217 10.21 8.62 -11.87
C GLU A 217 9.55 8.19 -10.54
N GLU A 218 8.79 9.11 -9.93
CA GLU A 218 7.87 8.82 -8.83
C GLU A 218 6.44 9.18 -9.22
N THR A 219 5.45 8.55 -8.57
CA THR A 219 4.04 8.77 -8.90
C THR A 219 3.40 9.82 -8.00
N CYS A 220 3.06 10.95 -8.61
CA CYS A 220 2.29 12.04 -8.00
C CYS A 220 0.79 11.87 -8.26
N LEU A 221 -0.04 12.77 -7.72
CA LEU A 221 -1.46 12.88 -8.06
C LEU A 221 -1.73 14.17 -8.83
N ALA A 222 -2.43 14.09 -9.95
CA ALA A 222 -3.09 15.28 -10.52
C ALA A 222 -4.45 15.43 -9.83
N VAL A 223 -4.63 16.56 -9.16
CA VAL A 223 -5.79 16.88 -8.31
C VAL A 223 -6.61 18.05 -8.85
N GLY A 224 -6.18 18.67 -9.95
CA GLY A 224 -6.94 19.73 -10.59
C GLY A 224 -6.33 20.21 -11.89
N TYR A 225 -6.92 21.28 -12.42
CA TYR A 225 -6.46 21.97 -13.61
C TYR A 225 -6.79 23.46 -13.53
N ARG A 226 -6.08 24.25 -14.34
CA ARG A 226 -6.38 25.65 -14.62
C ARG A 226 -7.05 25.83 -15.98
N ASP A 227 -7.63 27.00 -16.19
CA ASP A 227 -8.29 27.37 -17.45
C ASP A 227 -7.31 27.38 -18.64
N ASP A 228 -6.05 27.74 -18.38
CA ASP A 228 -4.96 27.74 -19.37
C ASP A 228 -4.41 26.34 -19.72
N GLY A 229 -4.89 25.28 -19.05
CA GLY A 229 -4.45 23.90 -19.28
C GLY A 229 -3.35 23.40 -18.34
N GLN A 230 -2.84 24.21 -17.42
CA GLN A 230 -1.93 23.73 -16.37
C GLN A 230 -2.60 22.67 -15.50
N ARG A 231 -1.82 21.67 -15.07
CA ARG A 231 -2.29 20.68 -14.09
C ARG A 231 -1.90 21.13 -12.70
N ILE A 232 -2.79 20.89 -11.75
CA ILE A 232 -2.58 21.12 -10.33
C ILE A 232 -2.31 19.76 -9.71
N CYS A 233 -1.14 19.60 -9.10
CA CYS A 233 -0.64 18.31 -8.67
C CYS A 233 -0.27 18.30 -7.18
N ARG A 234 -0.35 17.13 -6.57
CA ARG A 234 0.19 16.80 -5.25
C ARG A 234 1.38 15.88 -5.45
N ASN A 235 2.56 16.32 -5.01
CA ASN A 235 3.81 15.58 -5.20
C ASN A 235 3.93 14.40 -4.24
N TYR A 236 4.51 13.31 -4.74
CA TYR A 236 5.02 12.22 -3.92
C TYR A 236 6.01 12.76 -2.87
N ALA A 237 5.94 12.23 -1.65
CA ALA A 237 6.80 12.59 -0.51
C ALA A 237 6.78 14.08 -0.10
N SER A 238 5.88 14.91 -0.67
CA SER A 238 5.85 16.33 -0.32
C SER A 238 5.38 16.55 1.12
N ARG A 239 6.20 17.28 1.88
CA ARG A 239 5.86 17.72 3.25
C ARG A 239 5.28 19.12 3.29
N GLU A 240 5.33 19.84 2.17
CA GLU A 240 4.74 21.16 2.05
C GLU A 240 3.22 21.03 1.99
N GLU A 241 2.50 22.00 2.55
CA GLU A 241 1.05 22.05 2.44
C GLU A 241 0.64 22.63 1.09
N GLY A 242 -0.36 22.03 0.45
CA GLY A 242 -0.97 22.52 -0.78
C GLY A 242 -0.57 21.73 -2.03
N TYR A 243 -0.77 22.39 -3.17
CA TYR A 243 -0.57 21.83 -4.50
C TYR A 243 0.39 22.70 -5.30
N HIS A 244 1.00 22.09 -6.32
CA HIS A 244 1.87 22.79 -7.27
C HIS A 244 1.27 22.73 -8.65
N ASP A 245 1.43 23.81 -9.41
CA ASP A 245 1.05 23.84 -10.81
C ASP A 245 2.19 23.29 -11.67
N THR A 246 1.87 22.62 -12.77
CA THR A 246 2.87 22.16 -13.74
C THR A 246 2.37 22.21 -15.18
N ASN A 247 3.29 22.58 -16.07
CA ASN A 247 3.14 22.47 -17.53
C ASN A 247 3.79 21.20 -18.08
N ASP A 248 4.55 20.46 -17.28
CA ASP A 248 5.19 19.22 -17.71
C ASP A 248 4.21 18.07 -17.74
N TRP A 249 4.34 17.20 -18.74
CA TRP A 249 3.59 15.94 -18.85
C TRP A 249 4.35 14.79 -18.20
N PRO A 250 3.64 13.80 -17.61
CA PRO A 250 4.27 12.64 -17.00
C PRO A 250 4.63 11.61 -18.08
N TRP A 251 5.23 10.49 -17.68
CA TRP A 251 5.40 9.37 -18.60
C TRP A 251 4.07 8.73 -18.96
N VAL A 252 3.22 8.50 -17.95
CA VAL A 252 1.89 7.92 -18.09
C VAL A 252 0.91 8.56 -17.11
N VAL A 253 -0.37 8.62 -17.48
CA VAL A 253 -1.47 9.05 -16.61
C VAL A 253 -2.34 7.85 -16.26
N GLY A 254 -2.61 7.62 -14.98
CA GLY A 254 -3.48 6.55 -14.52
C GLY A 254 -4.86 7.06 -14.13
N VAL A 255 -5.89 6.70 -14.89
CA VAL A 255 -7.28 7.08 -14.63
C VAL A 255 -8.01 5.97 -13.87
N ILE A 256 -8.61 6.32 -12.74
CA ILE A 256 -9.38 5.39 -11.90
C ILE A 256 -10.88 5.57 -12.11
N GLU A 257 -11.58 4.45 -12.28
CA GLU A 257 -13.03 4.40 -12.52
C GLU A 257 -13.66 3.24 -11.74
N PRO A 258 -14.94 3.34 -11.34
CA PRO A 258 -15.65 2.21 -10.74
C PRO A 258 -15.61 0.97 -11.64
N SER A 259 -15.56 -0.21 -11.01
CA SER A 259 -15.52 -1.51 -11.67
C SER A 259 -16.39 -2.52 -10.91
N ASP A 260 -16.30 -3.79 -11.30
CA ASP A 260 -16.95 -4.91 -10.60
C ASP A 260 -16.55 -4.96 -9.13
N ALA A 261 -17.43 -5.54 -8.31
CA ALA A 261 -17.18 -5.72 -6.89
C ALA A 261 -15.88 -6.53 -6.65
N PRO A 262 -15.05 -6.14 -5.66
CA PRO A 262 -13.84 -6.89 -5.34
C PRO A 262 -14.19 -8.28 -4.78
N PRO A 263 -13.26 -9.24 -4.82
CA PRO A 263 -13.45 -10.53 -4.17
C PRO A 263 -13.62 -10.35 -2.65
N ASP A 264 -14.10 -11.42 -1.99
CA ASP A 264 -14.12 -11.46 -0.53
C ASP A 264 -12.70 -11.24 0.02
N ARG A 265 -12.61 -10.52 1.14
CA ARG A 265 -11.31 -10.12 1.70
C ARG A 265 -10.45 -11.31 2.11
N ARG A 266 -11.04 -12.39 2.63
CA ARG A 266 -10.30 -13.62 2.97
C ARG A 266 -9.80 -14.33 1.72
N GLU A 267 -10.61 -14.33 0.66
CA GLU A 267 -10.19 -14.86 -0.64
C GLU A 267 -9.02 -14.06 -1.21
N ALA A 268 -9.08 -12.72 -1.14
CA ALA A 268 -8.00 -11.84 -1.57
C ALA A 268 -6.70 -12.11 -0.79
N VAL A 269 -6.80 -12.27 0.54
CA VAL A 269 -5.66 -12.65 1.40
C VAL A 269 -5.07 -13.99 0.97
N ALA A 270 -5.89 -15.02 0.83
CA ALA A 270 -5.44 -16.34 0.40
C ALA A 270 -4.73 -16.29 -0.96
N ASN A 271 -5.29 -15.54 -1.92
CA ASN A 271 -4.70 -15.35 -3.25
C ASN A 271 -3.34 -14.64 -3.18
N SER A 272 -3.23 -13.57 -2.36
CA SER A 272 -1.97 -12.84 -2.17
C SER A 272 -0.85 -13.71 -1.59
N LEU A 273 -1.19 -14.64 -0.70
CA LEU A 273 -0.22 -15.55 -0.09
C LEU A 273 0.23 -16.66 -1.04
N ARG A 274 -0.67 -17.18 -1.89
CA ARG A 274 -0.25 -18.05 -3.00
C ARG A 274 0.65 -17.30 -3.97
N LEU A 275 0.32 -16.05 -4.28
CA LEU A 275 1.16 -15.20 -5.10
C LEU A 275 2.53 -14.96 -4.46
N ALA A 276 2.62 -14.75 -3.14
CA ALA A 276 3.90 -14.60 -2.44
C ALA A 276 4.83 -15.81 -2.68
N VAL A 277 4.29 -17.03 -2.63
CA VAL A 277 5.04 -18.26 -2.96
C VAL A 277 5.47 -18.27 -4.42
N THR A 278 4.57 -17.91 -5.35
CA THR A 278 4.90 -17.81 -6.78
C THR A 278 6.03 -16.82 -7.04
N LEU A 279 5.97 -15.63 -6.44
CA LEU A 279 7.00 -14.60 -6.55
C LEU A 279 8.34 -15.07 -5.97
N ALA A 280 8.31 -15.79 -4.85
CA ALA A 280 9.54 -16.28 -4.21
C ALA A 280 10.24 -17.39 -5.01
N ARG A 281 9.47 -18.30 -5.62
CA ARG A 281 9.99 -19.51 -6.29
C ARG A 281 10.21 -19.34 -7.79
N THR A 282 9.49 -18.43 -8.45
CA THR A 282 9.67 -18.20 -9.88
C THR A 282 10.98 -17.47 -10.10
N GLU A 283 11.89 -18.05 -10.88
CA GLU A 283 13.21 -17.47 -11.08
C GLU A 283 13.16 -16.06 -11.69
N ARG A 284 12.20 -15.79 -12.59
CA ARG A 284 12.20 -14.59 -13.42
C ARG A 284 10.82 -14.18 -13.94
N PHE A 285 10.62 -12.86 -14.03
CA PHE A 285 9.55 -12.23 -14.80
C PHE A 285 10.15 -11.22 -15.79
N GLY A 286 10.09 -11.54 -17.09
CA GLY A 286 10.73 -10.73 -18.13
C GLY A 286 12.24 -10.57 -17.89
N LYS A 287 12.74 -9.34 -17.77
CA LYS A 287 14.17 -9.06 -17.54
C LYS A 287 14.59 -9.10 -16.07
N TYR A 288 13.67 -9.37 -15.16
CA TYR A 288 13.89 -9.30 -13.71
C TYR A 288 13.93 -10.69 -13.10
N LEU A 289 15.04 -11.04 -12.45
CA LEU A 289 15.06 -12.16 -11.52
C LEU A 289 14.10 -11.87 -10.37
N SER A 290 13.47 -12.90 -9.79
CA SER A 290 12.51 -12.75 -8.69
C SER A 290 12.84 -13.63 -7.49
N GLY A 291 12.34 -13.23 -6.33
CA GLY A 291 12.35 -14.06 -5.12
C GLY A 291 13.75 -14.47 -4.68
N PHE A 292 13.93 -15.77 -4.43
CA PHE A 292 15.20 -16.32 -3.98
C PHE A 292 16.33 -16.12 -5.00
N ALA A 293 16.02 -16.25 -6.29
CA ALA A 293 17.00 -16.05 -7.36
C ALA A 293 17.48 -14.59 -7.42
N ALA A 294 16.57 -13.62 -7.20
CA ALA A 294 16.92 -12.21 -7.14
C ALA A 294 17.83 -11.88 -5.95
N LEU A 295 17.51 -12.39 -4.76
CA LEU A 295 18.33 -12.20 -3.56
C LEU A 295 19.72 -12.81 -3.74
N GLN A 296 19.81 -14.04 -4.25
CA GLN A 296 21.08 -14.70 -4.51
C GLN A 296 21.94 -13.90 -5.50
N TYR A 297 21.35 -13.48 -6.62
CA TYR A 297 22.04 -12.65 -7.61
C TYR A 297 22.54 -11.32 -7.04
N TRP A 298 21.77 -10.70 -6.15
CA TRP A 298 22.18 -9.46 -5.50
C TRP A 298 23.33 -9.68 -4.52
N ILE A 299 23.27 -10.72 -3.68
CA ILE A 299 24.32 -11.12 -2.75
C ILE A 299 25.63 -11.38 -3.51
N ASP A 300 25.57 -12.17 -4.58
CA ASP A 300 26.76 -12.50 -5.37
C ASP A 300 27.31 -11.27 -6.08
N GLY A 301 26.43 -10.41 -6.62
CA GLY A 301 26.82 -9.18 -7.28
C GLY A 301 27.46 -8.16 -6.33
N LEU A 302 27.07 -8.09 -5.05
CA LEU A 302 27.70 -7.24 -4.04
C LEU A 302 29.12 -7.72 -3.67
N ARG A 303 29.35 -9.04 -3.69
CA ARG A 303 30.65 -9.65 -3.38
C ARG A 303 31.63 -9.66 -4.56
N ASP A 304 31.12 -9.52 -5.77
CA ASP A 304 31.93 -9.51 -6.99
C ASP A 304 32.63 -8.17 -7.18
N GLU A 305 33.87 -8.04 -6.69
CA GLU A 305 34.67 -6.81 -6.83
C GLU A 305 34.90 -6.41 -8.30
N SER A 306 34.86 -7.36 -9.25
CA SER A 306 35.03 -7.05 -10.67
C SER A 306 33.88 -6.18 -11.22
N ARG A 307 32.68 -6.29 -10.63
CA ARG A 307 31.54 -5.42 -10.94
C ARG A 307 31.80 -3.96 -10.60
N PHE A 308 32.62 -3.70 -9.59
CA PHE A 308 32.87 -2.35 -9.05
C PHE A 308 34.20 -1.75 -9.49
N ALA A 309 35.14 -2.57 -9.98
CA ALA A 309 36.48 -2.13 -10.39
C ALA A 309 36.50 -1.03 -11.47
N GLY A 310 35.46 -0.95 -12.32
CA GLY A 310 35.32 0.05 -13.38
C GLY A 310 34.48 1.29 -13.01
N LEU A 311 34.03 1.39 -11.76
CA LEU A 311 33.24 2.54 -11.33
C LEU A 311 34.09 3.81 -11.22
N ASN A 312 33.53 4.90 -11.71
CA ASN A 312 34.10 6.23 -11.67
C ASN A 312 32.98 7.26 -11.46
N GLU A 313 33.36 8.54 -11.30
CA GLU A 313 32.44 9.65 -11.01
C GLU A 313 31.23 9.74 -11.96
N LYS A 314 31.36 9.25 -13.20
CA LYS A 314 30.31 9.35 -14.21
C LYS A 314 29.32 8.19 -14.22
N ASN A 315 29.70 7.00 -13.75
CA ASN A 315 28.87 5.78 -13.92
C ASN A 315 28.48 5.09 -12.60
N TRP A 316 29.10 5.44 -11.47
CA TRP A 316 28.83 4.79 -10.18
C TRP A 316 27.41 5.05 -9.67
N PHE A 317 26.88 6.26 -9.91
CA PHE A 317 25.63 6.73 -9.32
C PHE A 317 24.46 5.80 -9.69
N GLY A 318 24.37 5.37 -10.94
CA GLY A 318 23.27 4.49 -11.39
C GLY A 318 23.30 3.13 -10.70
N VAL A 319 24.49 2.56 -10.50
CA VAL A 319 24.66 1.26 -9.81
C VAL A 319 24.35 1.38 -8.33
N ALA A 320 24.86 2.42 -7.67
CA ALA A 320 24.59 2.71 -6.27
C ALA A 320 23.11 3.08 -6.03
N LEU A 321 22.46 3.80 -6.97
CA LEU A 321 21.04 4.09 -6.92
C LEU A 321 20.20 2.83 -7.01
N ALA A 322 20.52 1.93 -7.95
CA ALA A 322 19.80 0.68 -8.09
C ALA A 322 19.89 -0.16 -6.80
N ASN A 323 21.09 -0.25 -6.21
CA ASN A 323 21.31 -0.93 -4.94
C ASN A 323 20.54 -0.28 -3.79
N GLY A 324 20.85 1.00 -3.50
CA GLY A 324 20.33 1.72 -2.35
C GLY A 324 18.80 1.81 -2.39
N TYR A 325 18.21 2.15 -3.55
CA TYR A 325 16.76 2.24 -3.69
C TYR A 325 16.08 0.89 -3.48
N CYS A 326 16.56 -0.18 -4.15
CA CYS A 326 15.99 -1.52 -3.94
C CYS A 326 16.14 -1.99 -2.49
N TYR A 327 17.22 -1.62 -1.80
CA TYR A 327 17.45 -2.01 -0.40
C TYR A 327 16.48 -1.30 0.54
N GLY A 328 16.33 0.01 0.36
CA GLY A 328 15.33 0.82 1.08
C GLY A 328 13.90 0.31 0.85
N SER A 329 13.53 0.05 -0.41
CA SER A 329 12.20 -0.45 -0.76
C SER A 329 11.94 -1.86 -0.23
N LEU A 330 12.94 -2.74 -0.21
CA LEU A 330 12.82 -4.06 0.40
C LEU A 330 12.58 -3.92 1.91
N TRP A 331 13.38 -3.08 2.58
CA TRP A 331 13.24 -2.81 4.01
C TRP A 331 11.85 -2.29 4.39
N SER A 332 11.29 -1.35 3.63
CA SER A 332 9.94 -0.80 3.88
C SER A 332 8.83 -1.81 3.57
N SER A 333 8.92 -2.53 2.44
CA SER A 333 7.90 -3.48 2.01
C SER A 333 7.72 -4.64 2.99
N ARG A 334 8.80 -5.02 3.69
CA ARG A 334 8.75 -6.10 4.69
C ARG A 334 8.05 -5.68 5.98
N LEU A 335 8.06 -4.40 6.32
CA LEU A 335 7.19 -3.87 7.39
C LEU A 335 5.73 -3.88 6.95
N ALA A 336 5.43 -3.51 5.70
CA ALA A 336 4.08 -3.58 5.17
C ALA A 336 3.55 -5.03 5.15
N ALA A 337 4.39 -6.01 4.77
CA ALA A 337 4.04 -7.44 4.81
C ALA A 337 3.64 -7.88 6.22
N GLU A 338 4.41 -7.46 7.23
CA GLU A 338 4.12 -7.77 8.63
C GLU A 338 2.78 -7.20 9.10
N LYS A 339 2.55 -5.90 8.88
CA LYS A 339 1.29 -5.24 9.26
C LYS A 339 0.09 -5.88 8.57
N TYR A 340 0.20 -6.11 7.26
CA TYR A 340 -0.83 -6.79 6.46
C TYR A 340 -1.17 -8.18 6.99
N LEU A 341 -0.16 -8.99 7.33
CA LEU A 341 -0.37 -10.34 7.87
C LEU A 341 -1.00 -10.35 9.27
N ARG A 342 -0.71 -9.35 10.10
CA ARG A 342 -1.37 -9.19 11.40
C ARG A 342 -2.84 -8.84 11.24
N GLU A 343 -3.15 -7.88 10.38
CA GLU A 343 -4.53 -7.52 10.05
C GLU A 343 -5.28 -8.74 9.48
N ALA A 344 -4.67 -9.47 8.55
CA ALA A 344 -5.22 -10.72 8.04
C ALA A 344 -5.46 -11.76 9.16
N ALA A 345 -4.57 -11.87 10.16
CA ALA A 345 -4.75 -12.80 11.27
C ALA A 345 -5.93 -12.44 12.19
N GLU A 346 -6.29 -11.16 12.31
CA GLU A 346 -7.47 -10.72 13.06
C GLU A 346 -8.77 -11.22 12.42
N GLU A 347 -8.79 -11.34 11.09
CA GLU A 347 -9.94 -11.82 10.31
C GLU A 347 -10.05 -13.35 10.27
N HIS A 348 -9.03 -14.07 10.74
CA HIS A 348 -8.96 -15.53 10.73
C HIS A 348 -9.03 -16.12 12.14
N GLN A 349 -9.50 -17.37 12.21
CA GLN A 349 -9.52 -18.17 13.44
C GLN A 349 -8.41 -19.20 13.42
N GLU A 350 -8.22 -19.89 14.55
CA GLU A 350 -7.46 -21.13 14.53
C GLU A 350 -8.12 -22.16 13.61
N PRO A 351 -7.32 -22.99 12.92
CA PRO A 351 -5.86 -23.12 13.02
C PRO A 351 -5.03 -22.16 12.12
N ALA A 352 -5.67 -21.20 11.42
CA ALA A 352 -4.97 -20.31 10.48
C ALA A 352 -4.35 -19.06 11.15
N ARG A 353 -4.98 -18.54 12.21
CA ARG A 353 -4.56 -17.32 12.91
C ARG A 353 -3.14 -17.38 13.44
N THR A 354 -2.78 -18.42 14.22
CA THR A 354 -1.45 -18.54 14.79
C THR A 354 -0.34 -18.62 13.73
N PRO A 355 -0.46 -19.46 12.68
CA PRO A 355 0.50 -19.46 11.57
C PRO A 355 0.68 -18.09 10.89
N LEU A 356 -0.41 -17.35 10.63
CA LEU A 356 -0.33 -16.00 10.05
C LEU A 356 0.50 -15.04 10.93
N LEU A 357 0.29 -15.07 12.25
CA LEU A 357 1.08 -14.28 13.19
C LEU A 357 2.55 -14.69 13.23
N GLN A 358 2.86 -15.97 13.06
CA GLN A 358 4.24 -16.45 12.96
C GLN A 358 4.92 -15.97 11.68
N ILE A 359 4.20 -15.97 10.55
CA ILE A 359 4.73 -15.45 9.27
C ILE A 359 4.95 -13.93 9.39
N ALA A 360 4.01 -13.20 10.02
CA ALA A 360 4.16 -11.76 10.29
C ALA A 360 5.43 -11.47 11.10
N ALA A 361 5.71 -12.28 12.13
CA ALA A 361 6.93 -12.15 12.94
C ALA A 361 8.22 -12.41 12.14
N LEU A 362 8.21 -13.28 11.13
CA LEU A 362 9.36 -13.46 10.24
C LEU A 362 9.59 -12.22 9.36
N TYR A 363 8.54 -11.64 8.80
CA TYR A 363 8.65 -10.40 8.03
C TYR A 363 9.10 -9.21 8.91
N ARG A 364 8.67 -9.16 10.18
CA ARG A 364 9.23 -8.21 11.16
C ARG A 364 10.74 -8.36 11.30
N ARG A 365 11.22 -9.59 11.48
CA ARG A 365 12.65 -9.88 11.63
C ARG A 365 13.44 -9.52 10.38
N ILE A 366 12.89 -9.75 9.18
CA ILE A 366 13.50 -9.31 7.92
C ILE A 366 13.68 -7.79 7.90
N HIS A 367 12.61 -7.04 8.23
CA HIS A 367 12.65 -5.58 8.33
C HIS A 367 13.72 -5.11 9.35
N GLU A 368 13.78 -5.73 10.53
CA GLU A 368 14.76 -5.39 11.56
C GLU A 368 16.21 -5.73 11.13
N THR A 369 16.43 -6.84 10.44
CA THR A 369 17.73 -7.23 9.88
C THR A 369 18.22 -6.21 8.86
N LEU A 370 17.36 -5.80 7.92
CA LEU A 370 17.69 -4.81 6.90
C LEU A 370 17.95 -3.42 7.52
N GLY A 371 17.13 -3.02 8.50
CA GLY A 371 17.20 -1.70 9.15
C GLY A 371 18.26 -1.56 10.25
N ARG A 372 18.93 -2.66 10.65
CA ARG A 372 19.93 -2.65 11.72
C ARG A 372 21.05 -1.65 11.41
N LYS A 373 21.45 -0.88 12.43
CA LYS A 373 22.63 -0.02 12.31
C LYS A 373 23.91 -0.84 12.27
N ARG A 374 24.80 -0.53 11.35
CA ARG A 374 26.09 -1.21 11.20
C ARG A 374 27.24 -0.19 11.20
N PRO A 375 28.44 -0.58 11.65
CA PRO A 375 29.63 0.27 11.56
C PRO A 375 29.95 0.69 10.12
N GLU A 376 29.70 -0.20 9.15
CA GLU A 376 29.99 0.04 7.74
C GLU A 376 28.96 0.99 7.10
N TYR A 377 27.69 0.88 7.51
CA TYR A 377 26.61 1.75 7.04
C TYR A 377 25.56 1.92 8.14
N GLU A 378 25.21 3.18 8.44
CA GLU A 378 24.41 3.52 9.61
C GLU A 378 22.99 2.93 9.60
N CYS A 379 22.36 2.82 8.43
CA CYS A 379 21.03 2.23 8.25
C CYS A 379 20.74 1.96 6.77
N ALA A 380 19.60 1.35 6.45
CA ALA A 380 19.16 1.11 5.06
C ALA A 380 19.23 2.36 4.17
N TRP A 381 18.88 3.54 4.71
CA TRP A 381 18.90 4.80 3.95
C TRP A 381 20.29 5.41 3.75
N SER A 382 21.28 4.99 4.52
CA SER A 382 22.67 5.45 4.33
C SER A 382 23.30 4.89 3.04
N LEU A 383 22.70 3.85 2.46
CA LEU A 383 23.12 3.20 1.21
C LEU A 383 22.63 3.93 -0.05
N GLN A 384 21.86 5.01 0.10
CA GLN A 384 21.48 5.85 -1.03
C GLN A 384 22.70 6.58 -1.59
N PRO A 385 22.82 6.76 -2.92
CA PRO A 385 24.03 7.33 -3.52
C PRO A 385 24.31 8.76 -3.02
N TRP A 386 23.28 9.58 -2.78
CA TRP A 386 23.47 10.93 -2.21
C TRP A 386 23.91 10.93 -0.74
N ARG A 387 23.76 9.81 -0.01
CA ARG A 387 24.28 9.63 1.36
C ARG A 387 25.69 9.04 1.37
N ILE A 388 25.97 8.10 0.47
CA ILE A 388 27.31 7.54 0.26
C ILE A 388 28.28 8.65 -0.19
N GLY A 389 27.89 9.47 -1.16
CA GLY A 389 28.62 10.67 -1.54
C GLY A 389 29.90 10.45 -2.34
N GLY A 390 30.00 9.38 -3.13
CA GLY A 390 31.06 9.14 -4.14
C GLY A 390 31.40 7.66 -4.35
N GLN A 391 31.98 7.29 -5.51
CA GLN A 391 32.34 5.90 -5.82
C GLN A 391 33.32 5.29 -4.80
N ASP A 392 34.30 6.07 -4.34
CA ASP A 392 35.36 5.58 -3.44
C ASP A 392 34.88 5.40 -2.00
N LYS A 393 33.67 5.91 -1.70
CA LYS A 393 33.04 5.80 -0.38
C LYS A 393 32.12 4.61 -0.26
N TRP A 394 31.65 4.04 -1.36
CA TRP A 394 30.97 2.74 -1.32
C TRP A 394 32.05 1.66 -1.27
N THR A 395 32.54 1.38 -0.07
CA THR A 395 33.71 0.50 0.10
C THR A 395 33.34 -0.98 -0.11
N PRO A 396 34.32 -1.84 -0.41
CA PRO A 396 34.11 -3.28 -0.36
C PRO A 396 33.48 -3.72 0.97
N GLN A 397 34.00 -3.25 2.10
CA GLN A 397 33.50 -3.63 3.43
C GLN A 397 32.00 -3.34 3.60
N MET A 398 31.53 -2.18 3.09
CA MET A 398 30.10 -1.86 3.05
C MET A 398 29.32 -2.89 2.22
N ARG A 399 29.75 -3.16 0.98
CA ARG A 399 29.07 -4.11 0.09
C ARG A 399 29.04 -5.53 0.66
N HIS A 400 30.13 -5.99 1.26
CA HIS A 400 30.19 -7.30 1.93
C HIS A 400 29.24 -7.34 3.13
N ALA A 401 29.16 -6.27 3.94
CA ALA A 401 28.20 -6.18 5.04
C ALA A 401 26.73 -6.12 4.56
N GLU A 402 26.46 -5.50 3.41
CA GLU A 402 25.15 -5.55 2.74
C GLU A 402 24.83 -6.98 2.26
N ALA A 403 25.80 -7.67 1.67
CA ALA A 403 25.65 -9.05 1.19
C ALA A 403 25.36 -10.04 2.34
N GLU A 404 26.03 -9.90 3.49
CA GLU A 404 25.71 -10.71 4.68
C GLU A 404 24.31 -10.41 5.20
N ALA A 405 23.89 -9.14 5.24
CA ALA A 405 22.53 -8.80 5.64
C ALA A 405 21.48 -9.42 4.70
N LEU A 406 21.71 -9.39 3.39
CA LEU A 406 20.83 -9.99 2.40
C LEU A 406 20.83 -11.53 2.46
N LYS A 407 21.94 -12.15 2.86
CA LYS A 407 22.00 -13.59 3.12
C LYS A 407 21.12 -14.00 4.30
N ASP A 408 21.20 -13.27 5.42
CA ASP A 408 20.29 -13.48 6.56
C ASP A 408 18.82 -13.30 6.15
N VAL A 409 18.55 -12.32 5.28
CA VAL A 409 17.21 -12.09 4.72
C VAL A 409 16.75 -13.25 3.86
N LEU A 410 17.60 -13.79 2.99
CA LEU A 410 17.29 -14.96 2.15
C LEU A 410 16.88 -16.16 3.00
N ASP A 411 17.59 -16.45 4.09
CA ASP A 411 17.26 -17.55 5.00
C ASP A 411 15.91 -17.32 5.70
N LEU A 412 15.61 -16.08 6.10
CA LEU A 412 14.32 -15.73 6.71
C LEU A 412 13.17 -15.78 5.70
N GLU A 413 13.40 -15.38 4.45
CA GLU A 413 12.42 -15.45 3.37
C GLU A 413 12.05 -16.90 3.05
N GLN A 414 13.04 -17.79 2.98
CA GLN A 414 12.79 -19.22 2.78
C GLN A 414 11.93 -19.81 3.91
N GLN A 415 12.19 -19.43 5.17
CA GLN A 415 11.36 -19.83 6.30
C GLN A 415 9.94 -19.27 6.21
N ALA A 416 9.79 -18.00 5.83
CA ALA A 416 8.48 -17.35 5.70
C ALA A 416 7.66 -18.01 4.59
N VAL A 417 8.24 -18.22 3.42
CA VAL A 417 7.60 -18.86 2.27
C VAL A 417 7.20 -20.30 2.58
N ALA A 418 8.06 -21.08 3.24
CA ALA A 418 7.71 -22.44 3.66
C ALA A 418 6.50 -22.47 4.63
N LYS A 419 6.41 -21.49 5.54
CA LYS A 419 5.23 -21.34 6.42
C LYS A 419 3.99 -20.87 5.66
N ILE A 420 4.14 -19.99 4.67
CA ILE A 420 3.04 -19.57 3.81
C ILE A 420 2.46 -20.78 3.06
N GLU A 421 3.31 -21.63 2.50
CA GLU A 421 2.88 -22.88 1.84
C GLU A 421 2.13 -23.81 2.80
N ALA A 422 2.60 -23.92 4.04
CA ALA A 422 1.96 -24.76 5.06
C ALA A 422 0.58 -24.22 5.50
N VAL A 423 0.39 -22.90 5.56
CA VAL A 423 -0.91 -22.30 5.95
C VAL A 423 -1.89 -22.18 4.78
N ALA A 424 -1.42 -22.13 3.53
CA ALA A 424 -2.27 -21.89 2.35
C ALA A 424 -3.51 -22.79 2.25
N PRO A 425 -3.47 -24.11 2.58
CA PRO A 425 -4.66 -24.96 2.59
C PRO A 425 -5.72 -24.53 3.62
N LEU A 426 -5.30 -23.92 4.73
CA LEU A 426 -6.19 -23.45 5.81
C LEU A 426 -6.91 -22.14 5.49
N LEU A 427 -6.45 -21.44 4.43
CA LEU A 427 -7.00 -20.16 3.98
C LEU A 427 -7.94 -20.30 2.79
N ALA A 428 -8.13 -21.51 2.27
CA ALA A 428 -9.10 -21.75 1.22
C ALA A 428 -10.51 -21.41 1.73
N PRO A 429 -11.35 -20.74 0.92
CA PRO A 429 -12.75 -20.53 1.30
C PRO A 429 -13.41 -21.89 1.56
N ALA A 430 -14.25 -21.96 2.60
CA ALA A 430 -15.07 -23.14 2.84
C ALA A 430 -15.86 -23.46 1.56
N PRO A 431 -15.99 -24.73 1.15
CA PRO A 431 -16.74 -25.09 -0.04
C PRO A 431 -18.14 -24.48 0.06
N LYS A 432 -18.58 -23.78 -0.99
CA LYS A 432 -19.94 -23.24 -1.07
C LYS A 432 -20.90 -24.43 -1.01
N THR A 433 -21.61 -24.55 0.11
CA THR A 433 -22.68 -25.55 0.33
C THR A 433 -23.90 -25.22 -0.49
#